data_AF-A0A6P2DJ61-F1
#
_entry.id   AF-A0A6P2DJ61-F1
#
_cell.length_a   1.000
_cell.length_b   1.000
_cell.length_c   1.000
_cell.angle_alpha   90.00
_cell.angle_beta   90.00
_cell.angle_gamma   90.00
#
_symmetry.space_group_name_H-M   'P 1'
#
loop_
_entity.id
_entity.type
_entity.pdbx_description
1 polymer ?
#
loop_
_entity_poly.entity_id
_entity_poly.type
_entity_poly.pdbx_seq_one_letter_code
_entity_poly.pdbx_strand_id
1 'polypeptide(L)'
;MNAAAARCERALGRPVMSAFHGWFSVGMVVGVTGGSALLAVGLTPLGHAVLVVGIGVLLVSTCRPAARPQSDAPAVAHAPHRDTINHRVYTLAAIAFVCLFLEGAMADWAGLLAVAFGAGPAIAPLAYAAFTATWAGGRFLGDRLTASVGDVVIVRVGGLLAAIGVGLALLAGSPVGVAIGCAVAGFGLANAVPLLFRAAAGTDSAGRGLALVTGIGYTGFLVGPPLVGFTAAAVGLPRAMLLVVAGGVLLSLGAHALRRRKATAAPTQIDCRAVLFDMDGTLVDSTVACEVLWREWAARVGVDPDPILAVHHGRRPEETLRLTYPEHATPETAEWVQTRQIGVTDGLKPVAGAEALLDALAGRPWAVVTSASRALAESRLRAVGLWREGLLIGADDVTEGKPSPEGYLAAAKALGVAPGECVVVEDAPAGIEAGTRAGMAVIAVTTTHAPAALATPHVVRDLAAVSATLGHAGGIRLVLTG
;
A
#
# COMPACT_ATOMS: atom_id res chain seq x y z
N MET A 1 14.79 -13.35 -11.71
CA MET A 1 13.32 -13.34 -11.87
C MET A 1 12.63 -12.69 -10.67
N ASN A 2 12.71 -13.23 -9.44
CA ASN A 2 12.03 -12.69 -8.24
C ASN A 2 12.21 -11.17 -8.00
N ALA A 3 13.45 -10.67 -8.08
CA ALA A 3 13.73 -9.23 -7.92
C ALA A 3 13.09 -8.36 -9.02
N ALA A 4 13.00 -8.86 -10.25
CA ALA A 4 12.38 -8.16 -11.38
C ALA A 4 10.85 -8.15 -11.24
N ALA A 5 10.25 -9.28 -10.86
CA ALA A 5 8.82 -9.37 -10.58
C ALA A 5 8.40 -8.44 -9.44
N ALA A 6 9.19 -8.37 -8.35
CA ALA A 6 8.94 -7.44 -7.25
C ALA A 6 9.03 -5.95 -7.68
N ARG A 7 9.94 -5.60 -8.59
CA ARG A 7 10.00 -4.24 -9.18
C ARG A 7 8.78 -3.94 -10.04
N CYS A 8 8.39 -4.87 -10.89
CA CYS A 8 7.21 -4.75 -11.75
C CYS A 8 5.94 -4.53 -10.90
N GLU A 9 5.81 -5.28 -9.81
CA GLU A 9 4.69 -5.14 -8.87
C GLU A 9 4.62 -3.75 -8.22
N ARG A 10 5.77 -3.20 -7.79
CA ARG A 10 5.85 -1.85 -7.23
C ARG A 10 5.43 -0.79 -8.26
N ALA A 11 5.90 -0.92 -9.50
CA ALA A 11 5.55 0.01 -10.57
C ALA A 11 4.06 -0.05 -10.95
N LEU A 12 3.45 -1.25 -10.87
CA LEU A 12 2.04 -1.45 -11.21
C LEU A 12 1.07 -1.19 -10.05
N GLY A 13 1.57 -1.06 -8.81
CA GLY A 13 0.73 -0.85 -7.63
C GLY A 13 -0.22 -2.01 -7.28
N ARG A 14 -0.08 -3.18 -7.91
CA ARG A 14 -0.97 -4.35 -7.75
C ARG A 14 -0.18 -5.66 -7.75
N PRO A 15 -0.65 -6.73 -7.08
CA PRO A 15 0.04 -8.02 -7.04
C PRO A 15 0.24 -8.62 -8.45
N VAL A 16 1.45 -9.09 -8.76
CA VAL A 16 1.76 -9.84 -10.00
C VAL A 16 2.73 -11.00 -9.79
N MET A 17 3.28 -11.16 -8.58
CA MET A 17 4.36 -12.12 -8.28
C MET A 17 3.95 -13.58 -8.54
N SER A 18 2.67 -13.92 -8.35
CA SER A 18 2.17 -15.29 -8.52
C SER A 18 2.08 -15.68 -9.99
N ALA A 19 1.62 -14.79 -10.86
CA ALA A 19 1.56 -15.01 -12.30
C ALA A 19 2.96 -15.23 -12.94
N PHE A 20 3.99 -14.52 -12.47
CA PHE A 20 5.37 -14.78 -12.91
C PHE A 20 5.84 -16.21 -12.59
N HIS A 21 5.43 -16.75 -11.43
CA HIS A 21 5.69 -18.16 -11.07
C HIS A 21 4.74 -19.15 -11.76
N GLY A 22 3.58 -18.67 -12.23
CA GLY A 22 2.64 -19.45 -13.03
C GLY A 22 3.31 -20.11 -14.23
N TRP A 23 4.17 -19.38 -14.95
CA TRP A 23 4.90 -19.90 -16.12
C TRP A 23 5.87 -21.05 -15.83
N PHE A 24 6.54 -21.04 -14.66
CA PHE A 24 7.33 -22.18 -14.21
C PHE A 24 6.44 -23.43 -14.04
N SER A 25 5.24 -23.24 -13.49
CA SER A 25 4.24 -24.30 -13.30
C SER A 25 3.71 -24.83 -14.63
N VAL A 26 3.47 -23.95 -15.62
CA VAL A 26 3.09 -24.36 -16.98
C VAL A 26 4.17 -25.25 -17.58
N GLY A 27 5.44 -24.88 -17.43
CA GLY A 27 6.58 -25.71 -17.85
C GLY A 27 6.55 -27.11 -17.22
N MET A 28 6.23 -27.21 -15.94
CA MET A 28 6.08 -28.50 -15.24
C MET A 28 4.93 -29.34 -15.79
N VAL A 29 3.75 -28.74 -16.00
CA VAL A 29 2.58 -29.43 -16.57
C VAL A 29 2.88 -29.94 -17.98
N VAL A 30 3.46 -29.08 -18.83
CA VAL A 30 3.87 -29.46 -20.19
C VAL A 30 4.94 -30.56 -20.17
N GLY A 31 5.92 -30.46 -19.27
CA GLY A 31 6.98 -31.47 -19.13
C GLY A 31 6.45 -32.84 -18.70
N VAL A 32 5.60 -32.89 -17.66
CA VAL A 32 5.02 -34.15 -17.16
C VAL A 32 4.09 -34.78 -18.21
N THR A 33 3.17 -34.00 -18.78
CA THR A 33 2.20 -34.52 -19.77
C THR A 33 2.88 -34.90 -21.08
N GLY A 34 3.75 -34.04 -21.61
CA GLY A 34 4.50 -34.29 -22.83
C GLY A 34 5.48 -35.46 -22.69
N GLY A 35 6.22 -35.54 -21.57
CA GLY A 35 7.10 -36.66 -21.28
C GLY A 35 6.35 -37.99 -21.16
N SER A 36 5.21 -38.00 -20.48
CA SER A 36 4.36 -39.18 -20.38
C SER A 36 3.85 -39.65 -21.75
N ALA A 37 3.41 -38.71 -22.61
CA ALA A 37 2.96 -39.03 -23.96
C ALA A 37 4.09 -39.59 -24.85
N LEU A 38 5.30 -39.00 -24.76
CA LEU A 38 6.46 -39.46 -25.52
C LEU A 38 6.92 -40.87 -25.11
N LEU A 39 6.92 -41.16 -23.80
CA LEU A 39 7.21 -42.50 -23.30
C LEU A 39 6.13 -43.50 -23.74
N ALA A 40 4.85 -43.10 -23.76
CA ALA A 40 3.74 -43.95 -24.19
C ALA A 40 3.81 -44.35 -25.67
N VAL A 41 4.40 -43.52 -26.54
CA VAL A 41 4.66 -43.84 -27.95
C VAL A 41 6.00 -44.55 -28.18
N GLY A 42 6.66 -45.00 -27.10
CA GLY A 42 7.86 -45.84 -27.16
C GLY A 42 9.20 -45.10 -27.15
N LEU A 43 9.23 -43.79 -26.87
CA LEU A 43 10.49 -43.07 -26.71
C LEU A 43 11.23 -43.60 -25.47
N THR A 44 12.52 -43.90 -25.60
CA THR A 44 13.31 -44.35 -24.44
C THR A 44 13.52 -43.20 -23.46
N PRO A 45 13.70 -43.46 -22.15
CA PRO A 45 14.02 -42.42 -21.17
C PRO A 45 15.26 -41.59 -21.54
N LEU A 46 16.28 -42.23 -22.13
CA LEU A 46 17.46 -41.55 -22.63
C LEU A 46 17.14 -40.64 -23.82
N GLY A 47 16.31 -41.11 -24.77
CA GLY A 47 15.84 -40.31 -25.89
C GLY A 47 15.03 -39.09 -25.45
N HIS A 48 14.17 -39.26 -24.44
CA HIS A 48 13.45 -38.16 -23.82
C HIS A 48 14.40 -37.13 -23.17
N ALA A 49 15.39 -37.59 -22.40
CA ALA A 49 16.38 -36.71 -21.77
C ALA A 49 17.19 -35.90 -22.81
N VAL A 50 17.64 -36.53 -23.89
CA VAL A 50 18.36 -35.86 -24.98
C VAL A 50 17.49 -34.79 -25.65
N LEU A 51 16.22 -35.09 -25.92
CA LEU A 51 15.27 -34.14 -26.52
C LEU A 51 15.08 -32.90 -25.62
N VAL A 52 14.86 -33.11 -24.32
CA VAL A 52 14.67 -32.02 -23.36
C VAL A 52 15.91 -31.13 -23.26
N VAL A 53 17.11 -31.72 -23.21
CA VAL A 53 18.38 -30.97 -23.22
C VAL A 53 18.54 -30.18 -24.51
N GLY A 54 18.22 -30.78 -25.66
CA GLY A 54 18.28 -30.11 -26.97
C GLY A 54 17.37 -28.89 -27.05
N ILE A 55 16.11 -29.01 -26.59
CA ILE A 55 15.17 -27.89 -26.50
C ILE A 55 15.72 -26.80 -25.56
N GLY A 56 16.27 -27.18 -24.41
CA GLY A 56 16.88 -26.24 -23.47
C GLY A 56 18.03 -25.44 -24.08
N VAL A 57 18.97 -26.12 -24.77
CA VAL A 57 20.09 -25.48 -25.47
C VAL A 57 19.59 -24.55 -26.58
N LEU A 58 18.59 -24.98 -27.36
CA LEU A 58 17.99 -24.16 -28.42
C LEU A 58 17.34 -22.89 -27.85
N LEU A 59 16.57 -23.00 -26.77
CA LEU A 59 15.96 -21.85 -26.10
C LEU A 59 17.03 -20.88 -25.56
N VAL A 60 18.05 -21.38 -24.89
CA VAL A 60 19.14 -20.53 -24.35
C VAL A 60 19.92 -19.84 -25.47
N SER A 61 20.21 -20.53 -26.57
CA SER A 61 20.96 -19.99 -27.72
C SER A 61 20.17 -19.00 -28.57
N THR A 62 18.83 -19.10 -28.58
CA THR A 62 17.93 -18.18 -29.30
C THR A 62 17.45 -17.02 -28.44
N CYS A 63 17.48 -17.16 -27.11
CA CYS A 63 17.25 -16.07 -26.17
C CYS A 63 18.42 -15.07 -26.22
N ARG A 64 18.30 -14.03 -27.06
CA ARG A 64 19.13 -12.84 -26.93
C ARG A 64 18.77 -12.12 -25.63
N PRO A 65 19.73 -11.71 -24.79
CA PRO A 65 19.42 -10.92 -23.59
C PRO A 65 18.78 -9.59 -24.01
N ALA A 66 17.46 -9.52 -23.94
CA ALA A 66 16.71 -8.28 -24.12
C ALA A 66 16.77 -7.48 -22.83
N ALA A 67 17.91 -6.82 -22.59
CA ALA A 67 18.06 -5.55 -21.86
C ALA A 67 19.53 -5.33 -21.51
N ARG A 68 20.06 -4.15 -21.89
CA ARG A 68 21.23 -3.55 -21.23
C ARG A 68 20.97 -3.52 -19.72
N PRO A 69 21.98 -3.74 -18.87
CA PRO A 69 21.87 -3.32 -17.48
C PRO A 69 21.66 -1.80 -17.52
N GLN A 70 20.44 -1.35 -17.24
CA GLN A 70 20.26 0.05 -16.88
C GLN A 70 20.98 0.18 -15.56
N SER A 71 22.15 0.83 -15.61
CA SER A 71 22.97 1.12 -14.44
C SER A 71 22.05 1.70 -13.39
N ASP A 72 21.96 1.05 -12.23
CA ASP A 72 21.61 1.75 -11.01
C ASP A 72 22.45 3.04 -11.03
N ALA A 73 21.81 4.21 -10.87
CA ALA A 73 22.54 5.45 -10.65
C ALA A 73 23.64 5.15 -9.62
N PRO A 74 24.89 5.64 -9.83
CA PRO A 74 26.02 5.21 -9.04
C PRO A 74 25.63 5.28 -7.58
N ALA A 75 25.61 4.12 -6.92
CA ALA A 75 25.36 4.03 -5.50
C ALA A 75 26.37 4.99 -4.87
N VAL A 76 25.87 6.13 -4.38
CA VAL A 76 26.65 6.99 -3.48
C VAL A 76 27.14 6.01 -2.43
N ALA A 77 28.46 5.83 -2.35
CA ALA A 77 29.08 4.86 -1.46
C ALA A 77 28.69 5.20 -0.02
N HIS A 78 27.55 4.68 0.41
CA HIS A 78 27.18 4.67 1.81
C HIS A 78 28.15 3.69 2.44
N ALA A 79 28.87 4.17 3.45
CA ALA A 79 29.76 3.37 4.29
C ALA A 79 29.11 2.01 4.58
N PRO A 80 29.88 0.91 4.72
CA PRO A 80 29.33 -0.43 4.93
C PRO A 80 28.47 -0.43 6.20
N HIS A 81 27.20 -0.13 6.03
CA HIS A 81 26.21 -0.25 7.07
C HIS A 81 26.17 -1.75 7.33
N ARG A 82 26.55 -2.14 8.55
CA ARG A 82 26.25 -3.46 9.09
C ARG A 82 24.73 -3.53 9.20
N ASP A 83 24.05 -3.70 8.08
CA ASP A 83 22.61 -3.93 8.03
C ASP A 83 22.37 -5.28 8.66
N THR A 84 22.14 -5.26 9.96
CA THR A 84 21.74 -6.43 10.73
C THR A 84 20.45 -6.95 10.11
N ILE A 85 20.51 -8.16 9.55
CA ILE A 85 19.35 -8.81 8.96
C ILE A 85 18.30 -8.98 10.06
N ASN A 86 17.14 -8.35 9.87
CA ASN A 86 16.05 -8.36 10.84
C ASN A 86 15.56 -9.80 11.08
N HIS A 87 15.24 -10.15 12.33
CA HIS A 87 14.68 -11.46 12.73
C HIS A 87 13.52 -11.92 11.83
N ARG A 88 12.71 -10.97 11.33
CA ARG A 88 11.61 -11.26 10.40
C ARG A 88 12.06 -11.95 9.11
N VAL A 89 13.24 -11.62 8.59
CA VAL A 89 13.80 -12.27 7.38
C VAL A 89 14.10 -13.74 7.67
N TYR A 90 14.63 -14.06 8.84
CA TYR A 90 14.85 -15.46 9.26
C TYR A 90 13.53 -16.21 9.47
N THR A 91 12.49 -15.55 9.99
CA THR A 91 11.15 -16.14 10.08
C THR A 91 10.58 -16.45 8.69
N LEU A 92 10.68 -15.51 7.75
CA LEU A 92 10.27 -15.74 6.35
C LEU A 92 11.07 -16.86 5.70
N ALA A 93 12.37 -16.96 5.99
CA ALA A 93 13.25 -18.00 5.49
C ALA A 93 12.88 -19.39 6.04
N ALA A 94 12.56 -19.49 7.33
CA ALA A 94 12.09 -20.72 7.95
C ALA A 94 10.74 -21.18 7.36
N ILE A 95 9.82 -20.25 7.11
CA ILE A 95 8.54 -20.57 6.47
C ILE A 95 8.75 -20.97 4.99
N ALA A 96 9.68 -20.32 4.28
CA ALA A 96 10.04 -20.72 2.92
C ALA A 96 10.66 -22.11 2.87
N PHE A 97 11.49 -22.48 3.84
CA PHE A 97 12.00 -23.84 4.01
C PHE A 97 10.85 -24.84 4.16
N VAL A 98 9.91 -24.58 5.08
CA VAL A 98 8.73 -25.45 5.27
C VAL A 98 7.92 -25.55 3.98
N CYS A 99 7.68 -24.43 3.30
CA CYS A 99 6.90 -24.43 2.07
C CYS A 99 7.54 -25.25 0.95
N LEU A 100 8.86 -25.09 0.74
CA LEU A 100 9.59 -25.82 -0.30
C LEU A 100 9.83 -27.28 0.09
N PHE A 101 9.92 -27.60 1.39
CA PHE A 101 9.83 -28.97 1.89
C PHE A 101 8.47 -29.61 1.51
N LEU A 102 7.35 -28.91 1.72
CA LEU A 102 6.03 -29.42 1.38
C LEU A 102 5.87 -29.64 -0.14
N GLU A 103 6.30 -28.67 -0.94
CA GLU A 103 6.28 -28.79 -2.40
C GLU A 103 7.15 -29.97 -2.89
N GLY A 104 8.35 -30.13 -2.34
CA GLY A 104 9.24 -31.25 -2.66
C GLY A 104 8.67 -32.59 -2.24
N ALA A 105 8.15 -32.68 -1.01
CA ALA A 105 7.54 -33.89 -0.51
C ALA A 105 6.37 -34.36 -1.39
N MET A 106 5.53 -33.43 -1.85
CA MET A 106 4.45 -33.77 -2.78
C MET A 106 4.98 -34.16 -4.17
N ALA A 107 6.06 -33.53 -4.64
CA ALA A 107 6.66 -33.86 -5.93
C ALA A 107 7.24 -35.28 -5.98
N ASP A 108 7.95 -35.68 -4.92
CA ASP A 108 8.67 -36.95 -4.90
C ASP A 108 7.80 -38.13 -4.42
N TRP A 109 6.82 -37.88 -3.55
CA TRP A 109 6.12 -38.96 -2.83
C TRP A 109 4.65 -39.12 -3.19
N ALA A 110 3.99 -38.18 -3.87
CA ALA A 110 2.55 -38.29 -4.17
C ALA A 110 2.19 -39.55 -4.98
N GLY A 111 3.00 -39.88 -6.00
CA GLY A 111 2.78 -41.09 -6.80
C GLY A 111 3.04 -42.37 -6.01
N LEU A 112 4.11 -42.40 -5.20
CA LEU A 112 4.42 -43.54 -4.35
C LEU A 112 3.38 -43.74 -3.24
N LEU A 113 2.79 -42.66 -2.73
CA LEU A 113 1.68 -42.74 -1.78
C LEU A 113 0.46 -43.41 -2.43
N ALA A 114 0.15 -43.08 -3.69
CA ALA A 114 -0.91 -43.75 -4.43
C ALA A 114 -0.61 -45.26 -4.59
N VAL A 115 0.64 -45.64 -4.89
CA VAL A 115 1.06 -47.06 -4.95
C VAL A 115 0.87 -47.76 -3.60
N ALA A 116 1.23 -47.10 -2.50
CA ALA A 116 1.03 -47.63 -1.15
C ALA A 116 -0.46 -47.90 -0.81
N PHE A 117 -1.38 -47.25 -1.52
CA PHE A 117 -2.83 -47.50 -1.44
C PHE A 117 -3.37 -48.30 -2.64
N GLY A 118 -2.51 -49.03 -3.36
CA GLY A 118 -2.93 -49.99 -4.38
C GLY A 118 -3.02 -49.45 -5.81
N ALA A 119 -2.47 -48.27 -6.10
CA ALA A 119 -2.41 -47.75 -7.47
C ALA A 119 -1.44 -48.56 -8.34
N GLY A 120 -1.89 -48.98 -9.52
CA GLY A 120 -1.01 -49.52 -10.54
C GLY A 120 -0.17 -48.44 -11.25
N PRO A 121 0.80 -48.84 -12.10
CA PRO A 121 1.73 -47.92 -12.78
C PRO A 121 1.06 -46.83 -13.63
N ALA A 122 -0.13 -47.08 -14.17
CA ALA A 122 -0.89 -46.12 -14.97
C ALA A 122 -1.62 -45.05 -14.12
N ILE A 123 -1.98 -45.40 -12.87
CA ILE A 123 -2.81 -44.55 -12.00
C ILE A 123 -1.93 -43.74 -11.04
N ALA A 124 -0.82 -44.32 -10.57
CA ALA A 124 0.06 -43.68 -9.60
C ALA A 124 0.52 -42.25 -10.00
N PRO A 125 0.91 -41.97 -11.26
CA PRO A 125 1.32 -40.62 -11.66
C PRO A 125 0.19 -39.57 -11.59
N LEU A 126 -1.09 -39.99 -11.62
CA LEU A 126 -2.23 -39.07 -11.58
C LEU A 126 -2.30 -38.28 -10.27
N ALA A 127 -1.78 -38.82 -9.17
CA ALA A 127 -1.71 -38.11 -7.90
C ALA A 127 -0.85 -36.84 -8.01
N TYR A 128 0.35 -36.96 -8.58
CA TYR A 128 1.23 -35.81 -8.81
C TYR A 128 0.71 -34.89 -9.93
N ALA A 129 0.08 -35.45 -10.97
CA ALA A 129 -0.58 -34.65 -12.00
C ALA A 129 -1.69 -33.76 -11.42
N ALA A 130 -2.51 -34.30 -10.52
CA ALA A 130 -3.57 -33.55 -9.84
C ALA A 130 -3.01 -32.42 -8.97
N PHE A 131 -1.93 -32.68 -8.21
CA PHE A 131 -1.20 -31.66 -7.46
C PHE A 131 -0.70 -30.53 -8.37
N THR A 132 0.06 -30.87 -9.41
CA THR A 132 0.70 -29.89 -10.29
C THR A 132 -0.30 -29.06 -11.09
N ALA A 133 -1.39 -29.66 -11.57
CA ALA A 133 -2.44 -28.94 -12.32
C ALA A 133 -3.13 -27.88 -11.46
N THR A 134 -3.55 -28.25 -10.24
CA THR A 134 -4.20 -27.32 -9.30
C THR A 134 -3.24 -26.28 -8.73
N TRP A 135 -1.99 -26.64 -8.51
CA TRP A 135 -0.91 -25.74 -8.12
C TRP A 135 -0.64 -24.67 -9.19
N ALA A 136 -0.59 -25.09 -10.47
CA ALA A 136 -0.47 -24.17 -11.60
C ALA A 136 -1.69 -23.24 -11.72
N GLY A 137 -2.91 -23.80 -11.68
CA GLY A 137 -4.14 -23.01 -11.74
C GLY A 137 -4.27 -22.01 -10.59
N GLY A 138 -3.92 -22.41 -9.37
CA GLY A 138 -3.93 -21.57 -8.19
C GLY A 138 -3.01 -20.35 -8.29
N ARG A 139 -1.90 -20.44 -9.03
CA ARG A 139 -0.97 -19.32 -9.25
C ARG A 139 -1.53 -18.22 -10.15
N PHE A 140 -2.31 -18.59 -11.16
CA PHE A 140 -2.98 -17.60 -12.03
C PHE A 140 -4.17 -16.91 -11.35
N LEU A 141 -4.80 -17.59 -10.38
CA LEU A 141 -5.82 -16.99 -9.52
C LEU A 141 -5.21 -16.21 -8.34
N GLY A 142 -3.97 -16.52 -7.98
CA GLY A 142 -3.29 -16.06 -6.77
C GLY A 142 -3.22 -14.55 -6.64
N ASP A 143 -2.89 -13.83 -7.70
CA ASP A 143 -2.76 -12.37 -7.64
C ASP A 143 -4.12 -11.68 -7.41
N ARG A 144 -5.21 -12.20 -8.00
CA ARG A 144 -6.57 -11.70 -7.78
C ARG A 144 -7.05 -11.96 -6.36
N LEU A 145 -6.82 -13.18 -5.85
CA LEU A 145 -7.20 -13.56 -4.49
C LEU A 145 -6.38 -12.78 -3.46
N THR A 146 -5.09 -12.58 -3.71
CA THR A 146 -4.21 -11.80 -2.84
C THR A 146 -4.65 -10.34 -2.77
N ALA A 147 -5.13 -9.77 -3.87
CA ALA A 147 -5.66 -8.41 -3.89
C ALA A 147 -6.92 -8.24 -3.03
N SER A 148 -7.76 -9.28 -2.92
CA SER A 148 -9.02 -9.21 -2.16
C SER A 148 -8.89 -9.53 -0.68
N VAL A 149 -8.11 -10.56 -0.31
CA VAL A 149 -8.04 -11.05 1.09
C VAL A 149 -6.65 -10.92 1.74
N GLY A 150 -5.62 -10.54 0.97
CA GLY A 150 -4.27 -10.25 1.47
C GLY A 150 -3.37 -11.47 1.70
N ASP A 151 -2.05 -11.22 1.72
CA ASP A 151 -0.98 -12.23 1.76
C ASP A 151 -1.15 -13.25 2.91
N VAL A 152 -1.48 -12.76 4.12
CA VAL A 152 -1.58 -13.60 5.33
C VAL A 152 -2.71 -14.61 5.22
N VAL A 153 -3.87 -14.20 4.70
CA VAL A 153 -5.03 -15.09 4.59
C VAL A 153 -4.76 -16.18 3.56
N ILE A 154 -4.17 -15.82 2.42
CA ILE A 154 -3.83 -16.77 1.35
C ILE A 154 -2.89 -17.86 1.86
N VAL A 155 -1.79 -17.49 2.53
CA VAL A 155 -0.84 -18.48 3.05
C VAL A 155 -1.44 -19.30 4.20
N ARG A 156 -2.24 -18.67 5.07
CA ARG A 156 -2.88 -19.36 6.19
C ARG A 156 -3.86 -20.43 5.73
N VAL A 157 -4.78 -20.06 4.84
CA VAL A 157 -5.76 -20.98 4.26
C VAL A 157 -5.05 -22.02 3.40
N GLY A 158 -4.03 -21.62 2.63
CA GLY A 158 -3.22 -22.52 1.82
C GLY A 158 -2.56 -23.64 2.61
N GLY A 159 -1.94 -23.31 3.75
CA GLY A 159 -1.36 -24.31 4.66
C GLY A 159 -2.39 -25.27 5.26
N LEU A 160 -3.59 -24.77 5.61
CA LEU A 160 -4.69 -25.62 6.09
C LEU A 160 -5.20 -26.56 5.00
N LEU A 161 -5.39 -26.05 3.77
CA LEU A 161 -5.80 -26.87 2.64
C LEU A 161 -4.76 -27.96 2.33
N ALA A 162 -3.47 -27.66 2.44
CA ALA A 162 -2.42 -28.68 2.31
C ALA A 162 -2.53 -29.77 3.37
N ALA A 163 -2.69 -29.38 4.64
CA ALA A 163 -2.84 -30.32 5.76
C ALA A 163 -4.11 -31.18 5.64
N ILE A 164 -5.25 -30.55 5.30
CA ILE A 164 -6.54 -31.22 5.10
C ILE A 164 -6.47 -32.15 3.89
N GLY A 165 -5.91 -31.68 2.76
CA GLY A 165 -5.80 -32.47 1.53
C GLY A 165 -5.02 -33.76 1.75
N VAL A 166 -3.82 -33.67 2.34
CA VAL A 166 -3.01 -34.86 2.63
C VAL A 166 -3.64 -35.71 3.73
N GLY A 167 -4.23 -35.11 4.78
CA GLY A 167 -4.93 -35.84 5.82
C GLY A 167 -6.10 -36.67 5.27
N LEU A 168 -6.91 -36.09 4.38
CA LEU A 168 -8.01 -36.79 3.71
C LEU A 168 -7.50 -37.90 2.78
N ALA A 169 -6.39 -37.68 2.06
CA ALA A 169 -5.77 -38.73 1.26
C ALA A 169 -5.39 -39.96 2.10
N LEU A 170 -4.83 -39.75 3.29
CA LEU A 170 -4.43 -40.82 4.21
C LEU A 170 -5.64 -41.56 4.80
N LEU A 171 -6.71 -40.84 5.14
CA LEU A 171 -7.94 -41.43 5.67
C LEU A 171 -8.74 -42.19 4.63
N ALA A 172 -8.74 -41.72 3.38
CA ALA A 172 -9.48 -42.33 2.29
C ALA A 172 -8.92 -43.71 1.87
N GLY A 173 -7.63 -43.94 2.09
CA GLY A 173 -6.99 -45.25 1.87
C GLY A 173 -7.09 -45.79 0.44
N SER A 174 -7.31 -44.92 -0.55
CA SER A 174 -7.54 -45.30 -1.95
C SER A 174 -6.79 -44.41 -2.94
N PRO A 175 -6.42 -44.91 -4.14
CA PRO A 175 -5.68 -44.12 -5.13
C PRO A 175 -6.39 -42.83 -5.56
N VAL A 176 -7.72 -42.89 -5.68
CA VAL A 176 -8.55 -41.73 -6.02
C VAL A 176 -8.56 -40.71 -4.87
N GLY A 177 -8.68 -41.18 -3.63
CA GLY A 177 -8.58 -40.33 -2.45
C GLY A 177 -7.23 -39.60 -2.37
N VAL A 178 -6.13 -40.30 -2.71
CA VAL A 178 -4.80 -39.69 -2.81
C VAL A 178 -4.77 -38.59 -3.87
N ALA A 179 -5.30 -38.84 -5.07
CA ALA A 179 -5.30 -37.84 -6.14
C ALA A 179 -6.13 -36.59 -5.77
N ILE A 180 -7.30 -36.76 -5.14
CA ILE A 180 -8.12 -35.64 -4.65
C ILE A 180 -7.38 -34.86 -3.56
N GLY A 181 -6.79 -35.54 -2.59
CA GLY A 181 -6.01 -34.89 -1.53
C GLY A 181 -4.79 -34.12 -2.08
N CYS A 182 -4.12 -34.69 -3.08
CA CYS A 182 -3.04 -34.02 -3.80
C CYS A 182 -3.53 -32.77 -4.55
N ALA A 183 -4.70 -32.80 -5.18
CA ALA A 183 -5.31 -31.63 -5.82
C ALA A 183 -5.61 -30.50 -4.83
N VAL A 184 -6.17 -30.84 -3.66
CA VAL A 184 -6.46 -29.86 -2.60
C VAL A 184 -5.15 -29.25 -2.08
N ALA A 185 -4.13 -30.08 -1.85
CA ALA A 185 -2.82 -29.61 -1.40
C ALA A 185 -2.10 -28.75 -2.45
N GLY A 186 -2.18 -29.12 -3.73
CA GLY A 186 -1.62 -28.35 -4.83
C GLY A 186 -2.22 -26.95 -4.90
N PHE A 187 -3.55 -26.85 -4.86
CA PHE A 187 -4.21 -25.55 -4.80
C PHE A 187 -3.81 -24.73 -3.56
N GLY A 188 -3.73 -25.36 -2.39
CA GLY A 188 -3.35 -24.71 -1.14
C GLY A 188 -1.94 -24.12 -1.15
N LEU A 189 -0.96 -24.86 -1.68
CA LEU A 189 0.45 -24.43 -1.70
C LEU A 189 0.80 -23.46 -2.84
N ALA A 190 -0.07 -23.30 -3.83
CA ALA A 190 0.17 -22.55 -5.08
C ALA A 190 0.89 -21.21 -4.90
N ASN A 191 0.43 -20.42 -3.92
CA ASN A 191 0.82 -19.02 -3.76
C ASN A 191 1.77 -18.78 -2.59
N ALA A 192 2.09 -19.79 -1.78
CA ALA A 192 2.87 -19.59 -0.56
C ALA A 192 4.31 -19.11 -0.85
N VAL A 193 5.05 -19.77 -1.75
CA VAL A 193 6.41 -19.36 -2.14
C VAL A 193 6.44 -17.96 -2.81
N PRO A 194 5.63 -17.65 -3.83
CA PRO A 194 5.59 -16.30 -4.42
C PRO A 194 5.37 -15.20 -3.37
N LEU A 195 4.43 -15.40 -2.44
CA LEU A 195 4.10 -14.42 -1.41
C LEU A 195 5.20 -14.29 -0.34
N LEU A 196 5.93 -15.36 -0.03
CA LEU A 196 7.10 -15.29 0.86
C LEU A 196 8.24 -14.48 0.23
N PHE A 197 8.52 -14.68 -1.06
CA PHE A 197 9.51 -13.89 -1.79
C PHE A 197 9.08 -12.43 -1.93
N ARG A 198 7.79 -12.19 -2.17
CA ARG A 198 7.19 -10.85 -2.16
C ARG A 198 7.40 -10.16 -0.80
N ALA A 199 7.12 -10.85 0.29
CA ALA A 199 7.30 -10.33 1.65
C ALA A 199 8.78 -10.05 1.96
N ALA A 200 9.69 -10.93 1.55
CA ALA A 200 11.13 -10.75 1.73
C ALA A 200 11.67 -9.53 0.95
N ALA A 201 11.19 -9.33 -0.28
CA ALA A 201 11.53 -8.19 -1.12
C ALA A 201 10.95 -6.85 -0.61
N GLY A 202 10.02 -6.88 0.34
CA GLY A 202 9.45 -5.71 1.02
C GLY A 202 10.06 -5.43 2.40
N THR A 203 11.17 -6.10 2.76
CA THR A 203 11.93 -5.79 3.98
C THR A 203 12.96 -4.69 3.72
N ASP A 204 13.43 -4.05 4.80
CA ASP A 204 14.47 -2.99 4.73
C ASP A 204 15.76 -3.49 4.04
N SER A 205 16.03 -4.80 4.16
CA SER A 205 17.13 -5.49 3.49
C SER A 205 16.70 -6.18 2.19
N ALA A 206 15.89 -5.54 1.34
CA ALA A 206 15.20 -6.19 0.21
C ALA A 206 16.08 -7.12 -0.66
N GLY A 207 17.30 -6.72 -1.00
CA GLY A 207 18.25 -7.53 -1.79
C GLY A 207 18.81 -8.74 -1.03
N ARG A 208 19.45 -8.50 0.13
CA ARG A 208 20.04 -9.57 0.96
C ARG A 208 18.99 -10.49 1.57
N GLY A 209 17.87 -9.94 2.02
CA GLY A 209 16.77 -10.68 2.62
C GLY A 209 16.09 -11.62 1.62
N LEU A 210 15.82 -11.15 0.40
CA LEU A 210 15.31 -12.03 -0.66
C LEU A 210 16.29 -13.16 -1.00
N ALA A 211 17.58 -12.87 -1.10
CA ALA A 211 18.60 -13.89 -1.36
C ALA A 211 18.67 -14.94 -0.24
N LEU A 212 18.61 -14.52 1.03
CA LEU A 212 18.63 -15.42 2.19
C LEU A 212 17.38 -16.29 2.25
N VAL A 213 16.20 -15.70 2.11
CA VAL A 213 14.92 -16.45 2.10
C VAL A 213 14.89 -17.46 0.95
N THR A 214 15.39 -17.08 -0.23
CA THR A 214 15.51 -17.98 -1.37
C THR A 214 16.50 -19.12 -1.09
N GLY A 215 17.71 -18.78 -0.62
CA GLY A 215 18.78 -19.76 -0.35
C GLY A 215 18.40 -20.78 0.73
N ILE A 216 17.93 -20.31 1.90
CA ILE A 216 17.43 -21.19 2.97
C ILE A 216 16.21 -21.97 2.49
N GLY A 217 15.30 -21.33 1.77
CA GLY A 217 14.13 -21.99 1.20
C GLY A 217 14.48 -23.22 0.37
N TYR A 218 15.41 -23.09 -0.58
CA TYR A 218 15.83 -24.21 -1.46
C TYR A 218 16.42 -25.40 -0.70
N THR A 219 16.95 -25.21 0.51
CA THR A 219 17.39 -26.34 1.33
C THR A 219 16.22 -27.24 1.75
N GLY A 220 14.97 -26.76 1.72
CA GLY A 220 13.77 -27.56 1.93
C GLY A 220 13.59 -28.65 0.87
N PHE A 221 13.86 -28.35 -0.42
CA PHE A 221 13.87 -29.36 -1.49
C PHE A 221 14.99 -30.38 -1.32
N LEU A 222 16.13 -29.95 -0.78
CA LEU A 222 17.28 -30.84 -0.57
C LEU A 222 17.06 -31.81 0.60
N VAL A 223 16.49 -31.30 1.70
CA VAL A 223 16.28 -32.06 2.95
C VAL A 223 15.00 -32.90 2.90
N GLY A 224 13.99 -32.45 2.16
CA GLY A 224 12.65 -33.05 2.19
C GLY A 224 12.59 -34.51 1.77
N PRO A 225 13.13 -34.90 0.60
CA PRO A 225 13.03 -36.27 0.12
C PRO A 225 13.76 -37.27 1.03
N PRO A 226 15.01 -37.03 1.46
CA PRO A 226 15.66 -37.89 2.44
C PRO A 226 14.88 -38.00 3.76
N LEU A 227 14.36 -36.88 4.28
CA LEU A 227 13.63 -36.88 5.55
C LEU A 227 12.36 -37.73 5.48
N VAL A 228 11.57 -37.58 4.41
CA VAL A 228 10.37 -38.40 4.19
C VAL A 228 10.75 -39.86 3.94
N GLY A 229 11.78 -40.12 3.15
CA GLY A 229 12.24 -41.48 2.82
C GLY A 229 12.73 -42.27 4.04
N PHE A 230 13.59 -41.69 4.88
CA PHE A 230 14.06 -42.34 6.10
C PHE A 230 12.92 -42.56 7.11
N THR A 231 12.00 -41.60 7.22
CA THR A 231 10.81 -41.75 8.06
C THR A 231 9.93 -42.88 7.52
N ALA A 232 9.72 -42.95 6.20
CA ALA A 232 8.94 -44.00 5.54
C ALA A 232 9.55 -45.40 5.73
N ALA A 233 10.88 -45.52 5.74
CA ALA A 233 11.57 -46.78 6.03
C ALA A 233 11.28 -47.28 7.46
N ALA A 234 11.11 -46.36 8.42
CA ALA A 234 10.85 -46.71 9.82
C ALA A 234 9.37 -47.01 10.12
N VAL A 235 8.44 -46.19 9.58
CA VAL A 235 7.03 -46.24 9.98
C VAL A 235 6.03 -46.48 8.85
N GLY A 236 6.52 -46.62 7.61
CA GLY A 236 5.74 -46.72 6.39
C GLY A 236 5.42 -45.36 5.76
N LEU A 237 5.33 -45.33 4.43
CA LEU A 237 5.10 -44.10 3.66
C LEU A 237 3.83 -43.35 4.06
N PRO A 238 2.65 -43.99 4.25
CA PRO A 238 1.45 -43.26 4.67
C PRO A 238 1.64 -42.48 5.98
N ARG A 239 2.36 -43.06 6.96
CA ARG A 239 2.63 -42.38 8.24
C ARG A 239 3.68 -41.29 8.10
N ALA A 240 4.69 -41.49 7.25
CA ALA A 240 5.69 -40.47 6.97
C ALA A 240 5.08 -39.20 6.34
N MET A 241 4.00 -39.33 5.58
CA MET A 241 3.28 -38.20 4.99
C MET A 241 2.57 -37.31 6.03
N LEU A 242 2.46 -37.73 7.31
CA LEU A 242 2.04 -36.83 8.39
C LEU A 242 3.01 -35.66 8.59
N LEU A 243 4.27 -35.76 8.14
CA LEU A 243 5.20 -34.63 8.10
C LEU A 243 4.69 -33.50 7.20
N VAL A 244 4.00 -33.84 6.10
CA VAL A 244 3.39 -32.85 5.19
C VAL A 244 2.17 -32.21 5.84
N VAL A 245 1.38 -32.98 6.60
CA VAL A 245 0.26 -32.45 7.40
C VAL A 245 0.77 -31.47 8.46
N ALA A 246 1.78 -31.86 9.22
CA ALA A 246 2.40 -31.01 10.24
C ALA A 246 3.00 -29.74 9.63
N GLY A 247 3.72 -29.85 8.51
CA GLY A 247 4.28 -28.69 7.81
C GLY A 247 3.20 -27.75 7.28
N GLY A 248 2.06 -28.26 6.80
CA GLY A 248 0.91 -27.43 6.40
C GLY A 248 0.33 -26.62 7.56
N VAL A 249 0.23 -27.23 8.74
CA VAL A 249 -0.15 -26.52 9.98
C VAL A 249 0.88 -25.46 10.37
N LEU A 250 2.18 -25.79 10.33
CA LEU A 250 3.25 -24.83 10.63
C LEU A 250 3.25 -23.65 9.67
N LEU A 251 3.04 -23.89 8.36
CA LEU A 251 2.88 -22.85 7.35
C LEU A 251 1.69 -21.93 7.69
N SER A 252 0.57 -22.52 8.11
CA SER A 252 -0.64 -21.78 8.48
C SER A 252 -0.44 -20.87 9.70
N LEU A 253 0.23 -21.39 10.74
CA LEU A 253 0.57 -20.65 11.95
C LEU A 253 1.61 -19.54 11.65
N GLY A 254 2.60 -19.85 10.81
CA GLY A 254 3.66 -18.93 10.39
C GLY A 254 3.20 -17.80 9.47
N ALA A 255 2.01 -17.90 8.86
CA ALA A 255 1.52 -16.94 7.87
C ALA A 255 1.53 -15.47 8.35
N HIS A 256 1.47 -15.21 9.67
CA HIS A 256 1.53 -13.85 10.21
C HIS A 256 2.86 -13.14 9.91
N ALA A 257 3.95 -13.87 9.64
CA ALA A 257 5.24 -13.28 9.25
C ALA A 257 5.16 -12.48 7.93
N LEU A 258 4.19 -12.81 7.07
CA LEU A 258 3.92 -12.08 5.83
C LEU A 258 3.19 -10.76 6.06
N ARG A 259 2.68 -10.49 7.27
CA ARG A 259 2.02 -9.22 7.58
C ARG A 259 2.98 -8.08 7.27
N ARG A 260 2.67 -7.29 6.23
CA ARG A 260 3.41 -6.06 5.94
C ARG A 260 3.31 -5.19 7.18
N ARG A 261 4.46 -4.83 7.76
CA ARG A 261 4.50 -3.67 8.65
C ARG A 261 3.98 -2.53 7.79
N LYS A 262 2.88 -1.90 8.21
CA LYS A 262 2.54 -0.57 7.70
C LYS A 262 3.82 0.22 7.95
N ALA A 263 4.49 0.68 6.90
CA ALA A 263 5.64 1.54 7.09
C ALA A 263 5.09 2.73 7.89
N THR A 264 5.43 2.81 9.17
CA THR A 264 5.45 4.11 9.82
C THR A 264 6.52 4.83 9.03
N ALA A 265 6.11 5.62 8.03
CA ALA A 265 7.00 6.53 7.37
C ALA A 265 7.76 7.25 8.49
N ALA A 266 9.09 7.34 8.38
CA ALA A 266 9.80 8.26 9.25
C ALA A 266 9.05 9.60 9.15
N PRO A 267 8.74 10.26 10.28
CA PRO A 267 7.91 11.44 10.26
C PRO A 267 8.48 12.42 9.24
N THR A 268 7.66 12.87 8.29
CA THR A 268 8.11 13.83 7.28
C THR A 268 8.49 15.12 8.03
N GLN A 269 9.75 15.54 7.90
CA GLN A 269 10.25 16.77 8.51
C GLN A 269 10.41 17.84 7.44
N ILE A 270 9.90 19.03 7.73
CA ILE A 270 10.01 20.21 6.86
C ILE A 270 10.63 21.33 7.69
N ASP A 271 11.83 21.77 7.32
CA ASP A 271 12.48 22.92 7.92
C ASP A 271 12.05 24.19 7.18
N CYS A 272 11.62 25.22 7.92
CA CYS A 272 11.18 26.50 7.37
C CYS A 272 11.53 27.66 8.33
N ARG A 273 11.30 28.89 7.89
CA ARG A 273 11.46 30.10 8.71
C ARG A 273 10.15 30.78 9.05
N ALA A 274 9.09 30.51 8.27
CA ALA A 274 7.74 30.97 8.55
C ALA A 274 6.68 29.92 8.19
N VAL A 275 5.56 29.96 8.91
CA VAL A 275 4.36 29.16 8.60
C VAL A 275 3.19 30.08 8.26
N LEU A 276 2.57 29.88 7.10
CA LEU A 276 1.44 30.68 6.62
C LEU A 276 0.20 29.79 6.63
N PHE A 277 -0.77 30.14 7.46
CA PHE A 277 -1.99 29.36 7.64
C PHE A 277 -3.12 29.95 6.82
N ASP A 278 -3.84 29.11 6.08
CA ASP A 278 -5.23 29.42 5.79
C ASP A 278 -6.07 29.42 7.08
N MET A 279 -7.28 29.99 7.03
CA MET A 279 -8.16 30.11 8.19
C MET A 279 -9.31 29.10 8.17
N ASP A 280 -10.17 29.14 7.16
CA ASP A 280 -11.45 28.43 7.16
C ASP A 280 -11.27 27.00 6.68
N GLY A 281 -11.59 26.03 7.55
CA GLY A 281 -11.24 24.63 7.34
C GLY A 281 -9.80 24.30 7.79
N THR A 282 -8.91 25.28 7.90
CA THR A 282 -7.52 25.06 8.31
C THR A 282 -7.28 25.32 9.81
N LEU A 283 -7.53 26.54 10.29
CA LEU A 283 -7.41 26.91 11.73
C LEU A 283 -8.77 26.85 12.44
N VAL A 284 -9.83 27.21 11.73
CA VAL A 284 -11.20 27.32 12.25
C VAL A 284 -12.11 26.41 11.43
N ASP A 285 -12.80 25.47 12.07
CA ASP A 285 -13.92 24.76 11.44
C ASP A 285 -15.12 25.71 11.40
N SER A 286 -15.35 26.27 10.21
CA SER A 286 -16.44 27.20 9.95
C SER A 286 -17.68 26.54 9.35
N THR A 287 -17.70 25.21 9.20
CA THR A 287 -18.74 24.46 8.47
C THR A 287 -20.13 24.77 9.01
N VAL A 288 -20.33 24.58 10.32
CA VAL A 288 -21.62 24.78 10.98
C VAL A 288 -22.08 26.23 10.87
N ALA A 289 -21.18 27.20 11.06
CA ALA A 289 -21.50 28.62 10.98
C ALA A 289 -21.93 29.02 9.56
N CYS A 290 -21.25 28.50 8.53
CA CYS A 290 -21.65 28.70 7.14
C CYS A 290 -23.01 28.07 6.83
N GLU A 291 -23.31 26.87 7.34
CA GLU A 291 -24.62 26.25 7.17
C GLU A 291 -25.74 27.08 7.84
N VAL A 292 -25.50 27.59 9.05
CA VAL A 292 -26.46 28.46 9.76
C VAL A 292 -26.75 29.71 8.94
N LEU A 293 -25.70 30.38 8.44
CA LEU A 293 -25.85 31.58 7.60
C LEU A 293 -26.65 31.30 6.33
N TRP A 294 -26.33 30.23 5.61
CA TRP A 294 -27.01 29.90 4.35
C TRP A 294 -28.46 29.47 4.57
N ARG A 295 -28.76 28.78 5.68
CA ARG A 295 -30.14 28.47 6.08
C ARG A 295 -30.91 29.73 6.47
N GLU A 296 -30.29 30.68 7.16
CA GLU A 296 -30.89 31.99 7.48
C GLU A 296 -31.22 32.77 6.20
N TRP A 297 -30.28 32.81 5.27
CA TRP A 297 -30.47 33.45 3.97
C TRP A 297 -31.60 32.80 3.17
N ALA A 298 -31.58 31.47 3.05
CA ALA A 298 -32.57 30.71 2.28
C ALA A 298 -33.99 30.92 2.84
N ALA A 299 -34.14 30.93 4.17
CA ALA A 299 -35.40 31.23 4.83
C ALA A 299 -35.89 32.66 4.56
N ARG A 300 -34.97 33.65 4.47
CA ARG A 300 -35.30 35.05 4.19
C ARG A 300 -35.90 35.25 2.80
N VAL A 301 -35.39 34.53 1.80
CA VAL A 301 -35.85 34.65 0.40
C VAL A 301 -36.85 33.57 -0.01
N GLY A 302 -37.11 32.59 0.85
CA GLY A 302 -38.11 31.53 0.62
C GLY A 302 -37.64 30.42 -0.32
N VAL A 303 -36.34 30.09 -0.32
CA VAL A 303 -35.77 29.00 -1.13
C VAL A 303 -35.25 27.85 -0.26
N ASP A 304 -34.97 26.71 -0.90
CA ASP A 304 -34.39 25.54 -0.24
C ASP A 304 -32.87 25.75 0.02
N PRO A 305 -32.36 25.56 1.25
CA PRO A 305 -30.93 25.68 1.51
C PRO A 305 -30.09 24.55 0.89
N ASP A 306 -30.65 23.35 0.66
CA ASP A 306 -29.85 22.16 0.35
C ASP A 306 -28.97 22.27 -0.92
N PRO A 307 -29.45 22.88 -2.04
CA PRO A 307 -28.60 23.13 -3.21
C PRO A 307 -27.38 24.01 -2.90
N ILE A 308 -27.54 25.01 -2.03
CA ILE A 308 -26.44 25.88 -1.57
C ILE A 308 -25.46 25.08 -0.71
N LEU A 309 -25.98 24.37 0.30
CA LEU A 309 -25.15 23.63 1.24
C LEU A 309 -24.29 22.58 0.54
N ALA A 310 -24.80 21.96 -0.53
CA ALA A 310 -24.05 21.01 -1.34
C ALA A 310 -22.81 21.58 -2.05
N VAL A 311 -22.73 22.90 -2.26
CA VAL A 311 -21.71 23.51 -3.13
C VAL A 311 -20.98 24.71 -2.53
N HIS A 312 -21.37 25.18 -1.34
CA HIS A 312 -20.88 26.45 -0.78
C HIS A 312 -19.43 26.43 -0.27
N HIS A 313 -18.89 25.26 0.09
CA HIS A 313 -17.56 25.15 0.69
C HIS A 313 -16.47 25.72 -0.22
N GLY A 314 -15.68 26.66 0.30
CA GLY A 314 -14.53 27.25 -0.39
C GLY A 314 -14.87 28.18 -1.56
N ARG A 315 -16.11 28.65 -1.69
CA ARG A 315 -16.56 29.53 -2.79
C ARG A 315 -17.05 30.89 -2.29
N ARG A 316 -16.98 31.89 -3.17
CA ARG A 316 -17.56 33.21 -2.87
C ARG A 316 -19.08 33.16 -2.95
N PRO A 317 -19.82 33.97 -2.16
CA PRO A 317 -21.28 33.97 -2.19
C PRO A 317 -21.89 34.15 -3.59
N GLU A 318 -21.31 35.02 -4.43
CA GLU A 318 -21.78 35.25 -5.79
C GLU A 318 -21.66 34.00 -6.67
N GLU A 319 -20.57 33.25 -6.53
CA GLU A 319 -20.32 32.02 -7.30
C GLU A 319 -21.24 30.90 -6.86
N THR A 320 -21.43 30.73 -5.55
CA THR A 320 -22.38 29.77 -4.98
C THR A 320 -23.79 30.05 -5.50
N LEU A 321 -24.25 31.31 -5.44
CA LEU A 321 -25.58 31.69 -5.91
C LEU A 321 -25.72 31.52 -7.43
N ARG A 322 -24.71 31.85 -8.24
CA ARG A 322 -24.77 31.60 -9.70
C ARG A 322 -24.95 30.13 -10.08
N LEU A 323 -24.56 29.20 -9.20
CA LEU A 323 -24.67 27.76 -9.45
C LEU A 323 -25.98 27.16 -8.94
N THR A 324 -26.65 27.82 -7.99
CA THR A 324 -27.84 27.28 -7.31
C THR A 324 -29.08 28.10 -7.59
N TYR A 325 -29.00 29.41 -7.36
CA TYR A 325 -30.08 30.39 -7.48
C TYR A 325 -29.60 31.62 -8.26
N PRO A 326 -29.35 31.49 -9.58
CA PRO A 326 -28.72 32.54 -10.38
C PRO A 326 -29.45 33.89 -10.35
N GLU A 327 -30.78 33.87 -10.21
CA GLU A 327 -31.65 35.03 -10.06
C GLU A 327 -31.36 35.84 -8.79
N HIS A 328 -30.76 35.22 -7.77
CA HIS A 328 -30.39 35.83 -6.50
C HIS A 328 -28.91 36.22 -6.42
N ALA A 329 -28.11 35.94 -7.45
CA ALA A 329 -26.67 36.25 -7.51
C ALA A 329 -26.39 37.73 -7.79
N THR A 330 -26.96 38.61 -6.96
CA THR A 330 -26.79 40.07 -7.03
C THR A 330 -25.68 40.55 -6.09
N PRO A 331 -25.06 41.71 -6.37
CA PRO A 331 -24.09 42.32 -5.47
C PRO A 331 -24.66 42.59 -4.06
N GLU A 332 -25.91 43.01 -3.97
CA GLU A 332 -26.61 43.28 -2.71
C GLU A 332 -26.73 42.00 -1.85
N THR A 333 -27.11 40.87 -2.46
CA THR A 333 -27.19 39.59 -1.76
C THR A 333 -25.82 39.17 -1.24
N ALA A 334 -24.79 39.29 -2.06
CA ALA A 334 -23.46 38.89 -1.67
C ALA A 334 -22.89 39.77 -0.55
N GLU A 335 -23.12 41.08 -0.62
CA GLU A 335 -22.77 42.03 0.46
C GLU A 335 -23.52 41.70 1.76
N TRP A 336 -24.81 41.33 1.67
CA TRP A 336 -25.57 40.88 2.83
C TRP A 336 -24.97 39.63 3.46
N VAL A 337 -24.65 38.61 2.65
CA VAL A 337 -24.05 37.35 3.14
C VAL A 337 -22.72 37.63 3.81
N GLN A 338 -21.84 38.40 3.15
CA GLN A 338 -20.52 38.76 3.69
C GLN A 338 -20.63 39.53 5.01
N THR A 339 -21.53 40.52 5.09
CA THR A 339 -21.72 41.34 6.29
C THR A 339 -22.33 40.53 7.43
N ARG A 340 -23.35 39.72 7.13
CA ARG A 340 -24.07 38.93 8.14
C ARG A 340 -23.18 37.87 8.75
N GLN A 341 -22.31 37.24 7.95
CA GLN A 341 -21.38 36.19 8.37
C GLN A 341 -20.44 36.63 9.51
N ILE A 342 -20.09 37.92 9.58
CA ILE A 342 -19.22 38.46 10.64
C ILE A 342 -19.81 38.22 12.04
N GLY A 343 -21.14 38.28 12.16
CA GLY A 343 -21.84 38.07 13.43
C GLY A 343 -22.19 36.62 13.74
N VAL A 344 -21.99 35.69 12.80
CA VAL A 344 -22.33 34.27 12.97
C VAL A 344 -21.15 33.53 13.56
N THR A 345 -21.15 33.42 14.90
CA THR A 345 -20.07 32.75 15.67
C THR A 345 -20.50 31.40 16.25
N ASP A 346 -21.81 31.14 16.31
CA ASP A 346 -22.34 29.87 16.78
C ASP A 346 -21.87 28.71 15.89
N GLY A 347 -21.32 27.68 16.52
CA GLY A 347 -20.82 26.49 15.83
C GLY A 347 -19.37 26.57 15.35
N LEU A 348 -18.70 27.73 15.44
CA LEU A 348 -17.27 27.83 15.17
C LEU A 348 -16.47 27.04 16.20
N LYS A 349 -15.48 26.28 15.72
CA LYS A 349 -14.56 25.51 16.58
C LYS A 349 -13.13 25.62 16.05
N PRO A 350 -12.10 25.60 16.91
CA PRO A 350 -10.74 25.42 16.43
C PRO A 350 -10.60 24.04 15.78
N VAL A 351 -9.90 23.97 14.65
CA VAL A 351 -9.51 22.67 14.06
C VAL A 351 -8.64 21.92 15.07
N ALA A 352 -8.79 20.61 15.14
CA ALA A 352 -8.03 19.77 16.05
C ALA A 352 -6.52 20.02 15.88
N GLY A 353 -5.84 20.43 16.96
CA GLY A 353 -4.41 20.76 16.98
C GLY A 353 -4.04 22.20 16.65
N ALA A 354 -4.98 23.05 16.21
CA ALA A 354 -4.70 24.44 15.83
C ALA A 354 -4.08 25.26 16.98
N GLU A 355 -4.69 25.22 18.16
CA GLU A 355 -4.22 25.96 19.34
C GLU A 355 -2.81 25.52 19.76
N ALA A 356 -2.60 24.20 19.89
CA ALA A 356 -1.32 23.62 20.27
C ALA A 356 -0.20 23.96 19.27
N LEU A 357 -0.51 23.96 17.98
CA LEU A 357 0.46 24.32 16.93
C LEU A 357 0.81 25.81 16.98
N LEU A 358 -0.18 26.70 17.14
CA LEU A 358 0.07 28.14 17.27
C LEU A 358 0.84 28.49 18.56
N ASP A 359 0.58 27.78 19.66
CA ASP A 359 1.38 27.91 20.89
C ASP A 359 2.83 27.47 20.69
N ALA A 360 3.05 26.37 19.98
CA ALA A 360 4.40 25.91 19.63
C ALA A 360 5.15 26.90 18.72
N LEU A 361 4.43 27.75 17.97
CA LEU A 361 4.96 28.82 17.13
C LEU A 361 5.11 30.16 17.85
N ALA A 362 4.81 30.25 19.16
CA ALA A 362 4.96 31.49 19.91
C ALA A 362 6.38 32.06 19.79
N GLY A 363 6.47 33.35 19.41
CA GLY A 363 7.75 34.03 19.16
C GLY A 363 8.44 33.65 17.84
N ARG A 364 7.74 32.98 16.92
CA ARG A 364 8.23 32.63 15.57
C ARG A 364 7.39 33.30 14.47
N PRO A 365 7.94 33.51 13.27
CA PRO A 365 7.19 34.13 12.17
C PRO A 365 6.07 33.20 11.69
N TRP A 366 4.83 33.66 11.82
CA TRP A 366 3.68 33.02 11.19
C TRP A 366 2.63 34.06 10.84
N ALA A 367 1.75 33.73 9.90
CA ALA A 367 0.66 34.61 9.47
C ALA A 367 -0.59 33.82 9.11
N VAL A 368 -1.75 34.50 9.14
CA VAL A 368 -2.99 34.00 8.54
C VAL A 368 -3.16 34.63 7.16
N VAL A 369 -3.46 33.81 6.15
CA VAL A 369 -3.73 34.22 4.77
C VAL A 369 -5.04 33.61 4.32
N THR A 370 -6.09 34.41 4.22
CA THR A 370 -7.47 33.93 4.02
C THR A 370 -8.18 34.65 2.87
N SER A 371 -9.14 33.96 2.26
CA SER A 371 -10.08 34.56 1.30
C SER A 371 -11.23 35.33 1.98
N ALA A 372 -11.30 35.34 3.32
CA ALA A 372 -12.23 36.15 4.09
C ALA A 372 -11.76 37.61 4.18
N SER A 373 -12.70 38.55 4.34
CA SER A 373 -12.36 39.93 4.71
C SER A 373 -11.66 39.96 6.06
N ARG A 374 -10.89 41.03 6.32
CA ARG A 374 -10.18 41.19 7.59
C ARG A 374 -11.16 41.11 8.78
N ALA A 375 -12.26 41.84 8.70
CA ALA A 375 -13.28 41.88 9.75
C ALA A 375 -13.88 40.50 10.06
N LEU A 376 -14.16 39.68 9.04
CA LEU A 376 -14.67 38.32 9.23
C LEU A 376 -13.61 37.42 9.88
N ALA A 377 -12.36 37.50 9.40
CA ALA A 377 -11.27 36.71 9.93
C ALA A 377 -10.99 37.01 11.40
N GLU A 378 -10.95 38.29 11.79
CA GLU A 378 -10.79 38.66 13.20
C GLU A 378 -11.94 38.14 14.07
N SER A 379 -13.19 38.28 13.60
CA SER A 379 -14.37 37.80 14.33
C SER A 379 -14.29 36.30 14.60
N ARG A 380 -13.98 35.50 13.57
CA ARG A 380 -13.87 34.04 13.67
C ARG A 380 -12.74 33.61 14.60
N LEU A 381 -11.54 34.17 14.42
CA LEU A 381 -10.39 33.84 15.25
C LEU A 381 -10.60 34.23 16.72
N ARG A 382 -11.25 35.37 16.99
CA ARG A 382 -11.60 35.79 18.36
C ARG A 382 -12.62 34.85 18.99
N ALA A 383 -13.65 34.44 18.24
CA ALA A 383 -14.69 33.55 18.73
C ALA A 383 -14.15 32.18 19.19
N VAL A 384 -13.10 31.67 18.54
CA VAL A 384 -12.45 30.39 18.91
C VAL A 384 -11.20 30.55 19.78
N GLY A 385 -10.89 31.77 20.25
CA GLY A 385 -9.74 32.03 21.12
C GLY A 385 -8.36 31.95 20.43
N LEU A 386 -8.30 31.97 19.10
CA LEU A 386 -7.05 31.88 18.33
C LEU A 386 -6.51 33.24 17.87
N TRP A 387 -7.20 34.35 18.16
CA TRP A 387 -6.73 35.69 17.83
C TRP A 387 -5.47 36.06 18.62
N ARG A 388 -4.39 36.44 17.93
CA ARG A 388 -3.09 36.86 18.49
C ARG A 388 -2.61 38.11 17.74
N GLU A 389 -1.60 38.82 18.23
CA GLU A 389 -0.96 39.96 17.51
C GLU A 389 -0.15 39.51 16.27
N GLY A 390 -0.70 38.58 15.49
CA GLY A 390 -0.10 38.01 14.29
C GLY A 390 -0.44 38.79 13.02
N LEU A 391 0.37 38.60 11.99
CA LEU A 391 0.11 39.13 10.66
C LEU A 391 -1.12 38.42 10.07
N LEU A 392 -2.10 39.20 9.62
CA LEU A 392 -3.28 38.73 8.89
C LEU A 392 -3.28 39.39 7.51
N ILE A 393 -3.41 38.59 6.45
CA ILE A 393 -3.68 39.01 5.08
C ILE A 393 -5.05 38.45 4.70
N GLY A 394 -6.06 39.32 4.62
CA GLY A 394 -7.41 38.99 4.18
C GLY A 394 -7.63 39.32 2.70
N ALA A 395 -8.86 39.11 2.24
CA ALA A 395 -9.29 39.46 0.89
C ALA A 395 -9.14 40.95 0.56
N ASP A 396 -9.26 41.82 1.57
CA ASP A 396 -9.15 43.28 1.43
C ASP A 396 -7.70 43.74 1.21
N ASP A 397 -6.72 42.88 1.49
CA ASP A 397 -5.29 43.19 1.42
C ASP A 397 -4.64 42.81 0.06
N VAL A 398 -5.41 42.21 -0.86
CA VAL A 398 -4.92 41.69 -2.15
C VAL A 398 -5.80 42.09 -3.33
N THR A 399 -5.22 42.19 -4.52
CA THR A 399 -5.96 42.45 -5.76
C THR A 399 -6.60 41.19 -6.34
N GLU A 400 -5.89 40.06 -6.28
CA GLU A 400 -6.36 38.75 -6.72
C GLU A 400 -6.31 37.74 -5.57
N GLY A 401 -7.45 37.11 -5.29
CA GLY A 401 -7.53 36.03 -4.29
C GLY A 401 -6.98 34.69 -4.79
N LYS A 402 -6.95 33.69 -3.90
CA LYS A 402 -6.59 32.29 -4.24
C LYS A 402 -7.43 31.83 -5.44
N PRO A 403 -6.85 31.21 -6.50
CA PRO A 403 -5.52 30.57 -6.56
C PRO A 403 -4.35 31.49 -6.97
N SER A 404 -4.53 32.81 -6.97
CA SER A 404 -3.39 33.74 -7.12
C SER A 404 -2.42 33.61 -5.93
N PRO A 405 -1.09 33.63 -6.16
CA PRO A 405 -0.09 33.56 -5.09
C PRO A 405 0.04 34.86 -4.28
N GLU A 406 -0.67 35.94 -4.68
CA GLU A 406 -0.49 37.30 -4.14
C GLU A 406 -0.54 37.36 -2.61
N GLY A 407 -1.57 36.77 -1.98
CA GLY A 407 -1.72 36.81 -0.52
C GLY A 407 -0.59 36.12 0.24
N TYR A 408 -0.11 34.97 -0.24
CA TYR A 408 1.01 34.27 0.39
C TYR A 408 2.33 35.04 0.19
N LEU A 409 2.56 35.61 -1.00
CA LEU A 409 3.74 36.45 -1.26
C LEU A 409 3.73 37.73 -0.41
N ALA A 410 2.57 38.36 -0.22
CA ALA A 410 2.41 39.51 0.66
C ALA A 410 2.74 39.16 2.12
N ALA A 411 2.25 38.01 2.61
CA ALA A 411 2.56 37.54 3.96
C ALA A 411 4.06 37.25 4.15
N ALA A 412 4.68 36.53 3.22
CA ALA A 412 6.12 36.25 3.26
C ALA A 412 6.97 37.53 3.27
N LYS A 413 6.61 38.51 2.43
CA LYS A 413 7.26 39.82 2.38
C LYS A 413 7.13 40.58 3.70
N ALA A 414 5.94 40.61 4.30
CA ALA A 414 5.70 41.30 5.56
C ALA A 414 6.41 40.63 6.75
N LEU A 415 6.61 39.30 6.71
CA LEU A 415 7.41 38.57 7.69
C LEU A 415 8.93 38.68 7.44
N GLY A 416 9.36 39.22 6.30
CA GLY A 416 10.78 39.29 5.91
C GLY A 416 11.42 37.93 5.62
N VAL A 417 10.62 36.96 5.15
CA VAL A 417 11.07 35.59 4.87
C VAL A 417 10.94 35.30 3.37
N ALA A 418 11.94 34.64 2.78
CA ALA A 418 11.89 34.27 1.37
C ALA A 418 10.79 33.21 1.13
N PRO A 419 10.05 33.24 0.00
CA PRO A 419 8.97 32.28 -0.23
C PRO A 419 9.39 30.80 -0.13
N GLY A 420 10.58 30.44 -0.63
CA GLY A 420 11.11 29.08 -0.52
C GLY A 420 11.46 28.63 0.91
N GLU A 421 11.46 29.55 1.89
CA GLU A 421 11.64 29.28 3.31
C GLU A 421 10.31 29.33 4.09
N CYS A 422 9.18 29.52 3.40
CA CYS A 422 7.83 29.49 3.98
C CYS A 422 7.17 28.13 3.76
N VAL A 423 6.34 27.72 4.71
CA VAL A 423 5.42 26.59 4.55
C VAL A 423 3.99 27.08 4.66
N VAL A 424 3.16 26.73 3.69
CA VAL A 424 1.72 26.99 3.70
C VAL A 424 1.00 25.80 4.32
N VAL A 425 -0.03 26.06 5.13
CA VAL A 425 -0.97 25.05 5.62
C VAL A 425 -2.36 25.38 5.09
N GLU A 426 -3.00 24.42 4.42
CA GLU A 426 -4.19 24.65 3.59
C GLU A 426 -5.16 23.46 3.56
N ASP A 427 -6.44 23.69 3.28
CA ASP A 427 -7.47 22.65 3.20
C ASP A 427 -8.13 22.56 1.81
N ALA A 428 -7.86 23.53 0.92
CA ALA A 428 -8.56 23.68 -0.34
C ALA A 428 -7.63 23.65 -1.57
N PRO A 429 -8.06 23.09 -2.72
CA PRO A 429 -7.25 23.04 -3.94
C PRO A 429 -6.75 24.40 -4.43
N ALA A 430 -7.61 25.44 -4.38
CA ALA A 430 -7.24 26.79 -4.80
C ALA A 430 -6.10 27.38 -3.94
N GLY A 431 -6.12 27.09 -2.64
CA GLY A 431 -5.11 27.52 -1.70
C GLY A 431 -3.78 26.78 -1.84
N ILE A 432 -3.83 25.47 -2.07
CA ILE A 432 -2.65 24.66 -2.40
C ILE A 432 -2.00 25.17 -3.69
N GLU A 433 -2.81 25.48 -4.70
CA GLU A 433 -2.32 26.04 -5.95
C GLU A 433 -1.67 27.42 -5.73
N ALA A 434 -2.27 28.30 -4.94
CA ALA A 434 -1.69 29.60 -4.58
C ALA A 434 -0.34 29.45 -3.86
N GLY A 435 -0.23 28.58 -2.87
CA GLY A 435 1.02 28.32 -2.14
C GLY A 435 2.11 27.73 -3.05
N THR A 436 1.74 26.81 -3.93
CA THR A 436 2.65 26.20 -4.91
C THR A 436 3.14 27.23 -5.92
N ARG A 437 2.26 28.08 -6.46
CA ARG A 437 2.61 29.17 -7.39
C ARG A 437 3.49 30.24 -6.72
N ALA A 438 3.36 30.41 -5.41
CA ALA A 438 4.23 31.29 -4.61
C ALA A 438 5.64 30.70 -4.38
N GLY A 439 5.89 29.44 -4.79
CA GLY A 439 7.16 28.75 -4.59
C GLY A 439 7.37 28.23 -3.17
N MET A 440 6.28 27.99 -2.43
CA MET A 440 6.30 27.54 -1.04
C MET A 440 6.00 26.04 -0.95
N ALA A 441 6.52 25.37 0.09
CA ALA A 441 6.05 24.03 0.42
C ALA A 441 4.64 24.12 1.02
N VAL A 442 3.77 23.14 0.73
CA VAL A 442 2.37 23.14 1.18
C VAL A 442 2.05 21.86 1.95
N ILE A 443 1.58 22.00 3.18
CA ILE A 443 0.96 20.94 3.97
C ILE A 443 -0.55 21.07 3.83
N ALA A 444 -1.21 20.05 3.31
CA ALA A 444 -2.67 20.03 3.19
C ALA A 444 -3.33 19.29 4.38
N VAL A 445 -4.41 19.84 4.92
CA VAL A 445 -5.30 19.18 5.88
C VAL A 445 -6.56 18.68 5.16
N THR A 446 -7.09 17.53 5.57
CA THR A 446 -8.25 16.89 4.91
C THR A 446 -9.56 17.20 5.63
N THR A 447 -9.68 18.40 6.17
CA THR A 447 -10.84 18.86 6.98
C THR A 447 -12.06 19.13 6.10
N THR A 448 -11.86 19.82 4.97
CA THR A 448 -12.95 20.18 4.04
C THR A 448 -13.00 19.27 2.80
N HIS A 449 -11.83 18.88 2.27
CA HIS A 449 -11.73 18.12 1.02
C HIS A 449 -11.10 16.74 1.22
N ALA A 450 -11.53 15.78 0.40
CA ALA A 450 -10.94 14.46 0.37
C ALA A 450 -9.47 14.50 -0.11
N PRO A 451 -8.58 13.62 0.38
CA PRO A 451 -7.16 13.60 0.00
C PRO A 451 -6.90 13.59 -1.52
N ALA A 452 -7.78 12.94 -2.30
CA ALA A 452 -7.64 12.85 -3.75
C ALA A 452 -7.76 14.20 -4.49
N ALA A 453 -8.36 15.21 -3.86
CA ALA A 453 -8.49 16.55 -4.42
C ALA A 453 -7.31 17.47 -4.08
N LEU A 454 -6.41 17.05 -3.18
CA LEU A 454 -5.34 17.88 -2.62
C LEU A 454 -4.01 17.54 -3.29
N ALA A 455 -3.57 18.39 -4.22
CA ALA A 455 -2.41 18.15 -5.06
C ALA A 455 -1.06 18.54 -4.39
N THR A 456 -0.74 17.90 -3.25
CA THR A 456 0.56 18.05 -2.57
C THR A 456 1.08 16.71 -2.03
N PRO A 457 2.40 16.47 -1.96
CA PRO A 457 2.96 15.29 -1.31
C PRO A 457 2.79 15.27 0.21
N HIS A 458 2.42 16.39 0.84
CA HIS A 458 2.27 16.51 2.29
C HIS A 458 0.80 16.67 2.68
N VAL A 459 0.12 15.56 2.95
CA VAL A 459 -1.30 15.56 3.33
C VAL A 459 -1.45 14.94 4.72
N VAL A 460 -2.12 15.63 5.62
CA VAL A 460 -2.44 15.16 6.98
C VAL A 460 -3.94 15.30 7.23
N ARG A 461 -4.45 14.60 8.25
CA ARG A 461 -5.89 14.64 8.56
C ARG A 461 -6.34 16.03 9.02
N ASP A 462 -5.62 16.58 9.98
CA ASP A 462 -5.86 17.84 10.68
C ASP A 462 -4.54 18.31 11.31
N LEU A 463 -4.57 19.42 12.06
CA LEU A 463 -3.38 20.01 12.66
C LEU A 463 -2.83 19.21 13.85
N ALA A 464 -3.56 18.24 14.41
CA ALA A 464 -3.06 17.39 15.49
C ALA A 464 -1.95 16.43 15.00
N ALA A 465 -1.89 16.20 13.69
CA ALA A 465 -0.82 15.47 13.02
C ALA A 465 0.44 16.32 12.76
N VAL A 466 0.41 17.62 13.03
CA VAL A 466 1.52 18.55 12.78
C VAL A 466 2.08 19.04 14.11
N SER A 467 3.38 18.87 14.32
CA SER A 467 4.08 19.45 15.49
C SER A 467 5.21 20.35 15.04
N ALA A 468 5.41 21.46 15.76
CA ALA A 468 6.49 22.40 15.51
C ALA A 468 7.55 22.30 16.62
N THR A 469 8.82 22.26 16.23
CA THR A 469 9.96 22.30 17.15
C THR A 469 10.98 23.34 16.70
N LEU A 470 11.87 23.74 17.62
CA LEU A 470 12.95 24.68 17.31
C LEU A 470 14.01 24.01 16.44
N GLY A 471 14.18 24.53 15.22
CA GLY A 471 15.27 24.18 14.32
C GLY A 471 16.57 24.90 14.69
N HIS A 472 17.67 24.51 14.04
CA HIS A 472 18.95 25.19 14.19
C HIS A 472 18.86 26.65 13.70
N ALA A 473 19.60 27.57 14.32
CA ALA A 473 19.65 29.01 13.96
C ALA A 473 18.29 29.77 13.95
N GLY A 474 17.32 29.31 14.75
CA GLY A 474 16.03 30.00 14.91
C GLY A 474 14.97 29.67 13.85
N GLY A 475 15.22 28.65 13.01
CA GLY A 475 14.22 28.07 12.12
C GLY A 475 13.16 27.25 12.87
N ILE A 476 12.11 26.88 12.15
CA ILE A 476 10.98 26.07 12.59
C ILE A 476 11.13 24.71 11.92
N ARG A 477 11.06 23.63 12.69
CA ARG A 477 10.97 22.27 12.17
C ARG A 477 9.56 21.74 12.37
N LEU A 478 8.84 21.55 11.27
CA LEU A 478 7.54 20.91 11.26
C LEU A 478 7.72 19.41 11.10
N VAL A 479 7.01 18.63 11.91
CA VAL A 479 7.04 17.17 11.91
C VAL A 479 5.62 16.67 11.67
N LEU A 480 5.42 15.94 10.58
CA LEU A 480 4.13 15.38 10.18
C LEU A 480 4.01 13.92 10.66
N THR A 481 2.92 13.62 11.34
CA THR A 481 2.60 12.31 11.91
C THR A 481 1.25 11.83 11.37
N GLY A 482 1.24 10.90 10.42
CA GLY A 482 -0.01 10.41 9.83
C GLY A 482 0.20 9.56 8.60
#